data_AF-W7B9L6-F1
#
_entry.id   AF-W7B9L6-F1
#
_cell.length_a   1.000
_cell.length_b   1.000
_cell.length_c   1.000
_cell.angle_alpha   90.00
_cell.angle_beta   90.00
_cell.angle_gamma   90.00
#
_symmetry.space_group_name_H-M   'P 1'
#
loop_
_entity.id
_entity.type
_entity.pdbx_description
1 polymer ?
#
loop_
_entity_poly.entity_id
_entity_poly.type
_entity_poly.pdbx_seq_one_letter_code
_entity_poly.pdbx_strand_id
1 'polypeptide(L)'
;MKITVTNWTPYFTGDKVISFGRDAINHTQTGYTGVTQTWQYIDSETKKDVNVDGSYMKFVDMDGKQFITFDKETTNKIDKIYVSDDSWLDATQNPDGSLKVADIGDVGSVDTDPFAQFTTLFTGGKMTFTWGKDYEAAGYNKNQSAAKGLAGNEYFAYSDQKPVRTETLKPTKLVNDKDEKDKTENTLDAVQEAYNYTISHTVPNESEDFYYKSYVYEDTLVAPLELTSIKVTNELGKDVTSFFKNETEGNKVKLSATEEALSSADFYGHNYFYSMNVKVKDGANLDDFKDDNGTIHF
;
A
#
# COMPACT_ATOMS: atom_id res chain seq x y z
N MET A 1 -3.00 7.84 -11.23
CA MET A 1 -3.85 8.83 -10.54
C MET A 1 -4.18 9.97 -11.49
N LYS A 2 -5.44 10.40 -11.57
CA LYS A 2 -5.87 11.61 -12.27
C LYS A 2 -6.25 12.66 -11.22
N ILE A 3 -5.67 13.86 -11.34
CA ILE A 3 -5.94 14.99 -10.44
C ILE A 3 -6.61 16.09 -11.26
N THR A 4 -7.72 16.62 -10.77
CA THR A 4 -8.48 17.69 -11.44
C THR A 4 -8.79 18.79 -10.45
N VAL A 5 -8.34 20.02 -10.73
CA VAL A 5 -8.79 21.20 -9.99
C VAL A 5 -10.21 21.53 -10.45
N THR A 6 -11.14 21.54 -9.50
CA THR A 6 -12.57 21.72 -9.81
C THR A 6 -13.10 23.07 -9.35
N ASN A 7 -12.45 23.74 -8.40
CA ASN A 7 -12.83 25.07 -7.94
C ASN A 7 -11.64 25.78 -7.25
N TRP A 8 -11.71 27.09 -7.12
CA TRP A 8 -10.78 27.91 -6.34
C TRP A 8 -11.50 29.15 -5.80
N THR A 9 -11.22 29.50 -4.55
CA THR A 9 -11.87 30.64 -3.86
C THR A 9 -10.85 31.74 -3.58
N PRO A 10 -10.90 32.88 -4.28
CA PRO A 10 -10.00 34.01 -4.04
C PRO A 10 -10.15 34.62 -2.65
N TYR A 11 -9.02 35.00 -2.04
CA TYR A 11 -8.94 35.84 -0.85
C TYR A 11 -8.37 37.22 -1.17
N PHE A 12 -7.24 37.25 -1.88
CA PHE A 12 -6.58 38.49 -2.30
C PHE A 12 -7.34 39.17 -3.44
N THR A 13 -7.44 40.50 -3.39
CA THR A 13 -8.00 41.33 -4.46
C THR A 13 -6.97 41.56 -5.58
N GLY A 14 -5.67 41.53 -5.26
CA GLY A 14 -4.58 41.62 -6.23
C GLY A 14 -4.32 40.32 -7.01
N ASP A 15 -3.10 40.19 -7.53
CA ASP A 15 -2.68 39.00 -8.27
C ASP A 15 -2.72 37.76 -7.36
N LYS A 16 -2.97 36.61 -7.97
CA LYS A 16 -3.07 35.30 -7.29
C LYS A 16 -2.41 34.25 -8.17
N VAL A 17 -1.90 33.19 -7.57
CA VAL A 17 -1.19 32.14 -8.31
C VAL A 17 -1.52 30.76 -7.74
N ILE A 18 -1.64 29.79 -8.63
CA ILE A 18 -1.61 28.35 -8.33
C ILE A 18 -0.57 27.78 -9.28
N SER A 19 0.43 27.05 -8.76
CA SER A 19 1.44 26.39 -9.57
C SER A 19 1.58 24.93 -9.17
N PHE A 20 1.87 24.06 -10.13
CA PHE A 20 1.98 22.62 -9.91
C PHE A 20 3.41 22.15 -10.12
N GLY A 21 3.85 21.19 -9.30
CA GLY A 21 5.10 20.48 -9.51
C GLY A 21 5.10 19.75 -10.85
N ARG A 22 6.28 19.62 -11.47
CA ARG A 22 6.43 18.85 -12.73
C ARG A 22 6.63 17.36 -12.48
N ASP A 23 7.35 17.02 -11.41
CA ASP A 23 7.87 15.68 -11.17
C ASP A 23 7.35 15.06 -9.86
N ALA A 24 6.35 15.67 -9.24
CA ALA A 24 5.72 15.17 -8.00
C ALA A 24 4.28 15.67 -7.87
N ILE A 25 3.47 14.96 -7.08
CA ILE A 25 2.11 15.38 -6.73
C ILE A 25 2.20 16.45 -5.63
N ASN A 26 2.42 17.68 -6.04
CA ASN A 26 2.39 18.86 -5.17
C ASN A 26 1.91 20.09 -5.93
N HIS A 27 1.48 21.10 -5.18
CA HIS A 27 1.19 22.41 -5.76
C HIS A 27 1.41 23.51 -4.72
N THR A 28 1.70 24.72 -5.19
CA THR A 28 1.77 25.93 -4.37
C THR A 28 0.62 26.85 -4.72
N GLN A 29 0.18 27.66 -3.76
CA GLN A 29 -0.78 28.73 -4.04
C GLN A 29 -0.48 30.00 -3.24
N THR A 30 -0.98 31.13 -3.74
CA THR A 30 -1.03 32.38 -2.97
C THR A 30 -2.28 33.16 -3.32
N GLY A 31 -2.97 33.61 -2.27
CA GLY A 31 -4.14 34.48 -2.36
C GLY A 31 -5.46 33.77 -2.66
N TYR A 32 -5.53 32.44 -2.56
CA TYR A 32 -6.77 31.67 -2.55
C TYR A 32 -7.02 31.08 -1.15
N THR A 33 -8.20 31.33 -0.56
CA THR A 33 -8.59 30.66 0.69
C THR A 33 -8.65 29.15 0.53
N GLY A 34 -8.98 28.66 -0.67
CA GLY A 34 -8.98 27.22 -0.94
C GLY A 34 -8.95 26.89 -2.43
N VAL A 35 -8.31 25.77 -2.74
CA VAL A 35 -8.24 25.14 -4.06
C VAL A 35 -8.84 23.74 -3.93
N THR A 36 -10.00 23.53 -4.57
CA THR A 36 -10.71 22.25 -4.55
C THR A 36 -10.21 21.36 -5.66
N GLN A 37 -9.89 20.12 -5.29
CA GLN A 37 -9.37 19.11 -6.20
C GLN A 37 -10.14 17.81 -6.06
N THR A 38 -10.22 17.10 -7.17
CA THR A 38 -10.69 15.73 -7.24
C THR A 38 -9.53 14.83 -7.64
N TRP A 39 -9.25 13.82 -6.83
CA TRP A 39 -8.27 12.78 -7.12
C TRP A 39 -9.02 11.49 -7.43
N GLN A 40 -8.66 10.86 -8.54
CA GLN A 40 -9.36 9.70 -9.10
C GLN A 40 -8.37 8.61 -9.50
N TYR A 41 -8.62 7.39 -9.03
CA TYR A 41 -7.86 6.21 -9.43
C TYR A 41 -8.31 5.76 -10.82
N ILE A 42 -7.32 5.66 -11.71
CA ILE A 42 -7.49 5.24 -13.10
C ILE A 42 -6.52 4.10 -13.34
N ASP A 43 -7.03 2.99 -13.85
CA ASP A 43 -6.23 1.86 -14.28
C ASP A 43 -5.29 2.26 -15.43
N SER A 44 -4.01 1.93 -15.31
CA SER A 44 -3.00 2.38 -16.27
C SER A 44 -3.13 1.72 -17.65
N GLU A 45 -3.71 0.52 -17.75
CA GLU A 45 -3.83 -0.22 -19.00
C GLU A 45 -5.13 0.13 -19.72
N THR A 46 -6.25 -0.02 -19.02
CA THR A 46 -7.61 0.14 -19.55
C THR A 46 -8.07 1.59 -19.58
N LYS A 47 -7.41 2.49 -18.83
CA LYS A 47 -7.77 3.90 -18.64
C LYS A 47 -9.15 4.11 -18.02
N LYS A 48 -9.71 3.10 -17.36
CA LYS A 48 -11.00 3.16 -16.68
C LYS A 48 -10.85 3.51 -15.21
N ASP A 49 -11.92 4.05 -14.64
CA ASP A 49 -12.03 4.30 -13.21
C ASP A 49 -11.97 2.99 -12.43
N VAL A 50 -11.25 2.99 -11.30
CA VAL A 50 -11.10 1.82 -10.42
C VAL A 50 -11.36 2.23 -8.97
N ASN A 51 -12.06 1.37 -8.23
CA ASN A 51 -12.15 1.50 -6.77
C ASN A 51 -10.95 0.83 -6.12
N VAL A 52 -10.36 1.50 -5.13
CA VAL A 52 -9.30 0.96 -4.28
C VAL A 52 -9.85 0.84 -2.87
N ASP A 53 -9.69 -0.33 -2.28
CA ASP A 53 -10.04 -0.57 -0.88
C ASP A 53 -8.83 -0.24 0.00
N GLY A 54 -9.05 0.50 1.09
CA GLY A 54 -8.00 0.80 2.05
C GLY A 54 -6.87 1.70 1.53
N SER A 55 -7.12 2.50 0.49
CA SER A 55 -6.17 3.54 0.08
C SER A 55 -5.95 4.55 1.21
N TYR A 56 -4.73 5.09 1.30
CA TYR A 56 -4.38 6.05 2.32
C TYR A 56 -3.81 7.33 1.70
N MET A 57 -3.99 8.45 2.40
CA MET A 57 -3.32 9.70 2.08
C MET A 57 -2.84 10.41 3.32
N LYS A 58 -1.52 10.65 3.40
CA LYS A 58 -0.91 11.46 4.44
C LYS A 58 -0.75 12.90 3.93
N PHE A 59 -1.43 13.81 4.59
CA PHE A 59 -1.26 15.26 4.43
C PHE A 59 -0.22 15.70 5.46
N VAL A 60 0.76 16.46 5.01
CA VAL A 60 1.89 16.89 5.85
C VAL A 60 2.06 18.40 5.79
N ASP A 61 2.85 18.93 6.73
CA ASP A 61 3.12 20.37 6.85
C ASP A 61 1.85 21.22 6.99
N MET A 62 0.90 20.71 7.81
CA MET A 62 -0.34 21.41 8.10
C MET A 62 -0.08 22.46 9.19
N ASP A 63 0.30 23.66 8.74
CA ASP A 63 0.82 24.75 9.58
C ASP A 63 0.23 26.11 9.17
N GLY A 64 0.55 27.20 9.87
CA GLY A 64 0.21 28.56 9.44
C GLY A 64 -1.26 28.77 9.02
N LYS A 65 -2.22 28.16 9.72
CA LYS A 65 -3.67 28.14 9.42
C LYS A 65 -4.06 27.44 8.12
N GLN A 66 -3.24 26.51 7.65
CA GLN A 66 -3.60 25.63 6.55
C GLN A 66 -4.68 24.63 6.96
N PHE A 67 -5.47 24.17 5.98
CA PHE A 67 -6.52 23.19 6.20
C PHE A 67 -6.77 22.31 4.97
N ILE A 68 -7.34 21.14 5.25
CA ILE A 68 -7.99 20.27 4.27
C ILE A 68 -9.46 20.16 4.64
N THR A 69 -10.36 20.40 3.68
CA THR A 69 -11.79 20.12 3.84
C THR A 69 -12.23 19.06 2.84
N PHE A 70 -12.59 17.87 3.32
CA PHE A 70 -13.22 16.82 2.52
C PHE A 70 -14.71 17.13 2.36
N ASP A 71 -15.23 16.97 1.14
CA ASP A 71 -16.68 17.10 0.94
C ASP A 71 -17.45 15.97 1.65
N LYS A 72 -18.77 16.11 1.72
CA LYS A 72 -19.63 15.11 2.39
C LYS A 72 -19.47 13.70 1.80
N GLU A 73 -19.39 13.60 0.47
CA GLU A 73 -19.26 12.30 -0.21
C GLU A 73 -17.95 11.59 0.12
N THR A 74 -16.85 12.35 0.19
CA THR A 74 -15.53 11.84 0.57
C THR A 74 -15.49 11.53 2.06
N THR A 75 -16.04 12.41 2.90
CA THR A 75 -16.11 12.22 4.36
C THR A 75 -16.80 10.91 4.71
N ASN A 76 -17.90 10.57 4.03
CA ASN A 76 -18.63 9.31 4.26
C ASN A 76 -17.84 8.05 3.85
N LYS A 77 -16.73 8.20 3.11
CA LYS A 77 -15.87 7.10 2.66
C LYS A 77 -14.55 7.02 3.45
N ILE A 78 -14.31 7.96 4.35
CA ILE A 78 -13.16 7.91 5.25
C ILE A 78 -13.45 6.85 6.32
N ASP A 79 -12.62 5.81 6.34
CA ASP A 79 -12.73 4.72 7.29
C ASP A 79 -12.08 5.09 8.63
N LYS A 80 -10.89 5.70 8.57
CA LYS A 80 -10.11 6.12 9.73
C LYS A 80 -9.27 7.36 9.42
N ILE A 81 -8.98 8.11 10.47
CA ILE A 81 -7.98 9.18 10.45
C ILE A 81 -6.95 8.88 11.54
N TYR A 82 -5.68 8.92 11.17
CA TYR A 82 -4.55 8.77 12.07
C TYR A 82 -3.82 10.10 12.24
N VAL A 83 -3.50 10.43 13.48
CA VAL A 83 -2.69 11.57 13.90
C VAL A 83 -1.71 11.08 14.96
N SER A 84 -0.65 11.84 15.24
CA SER A 84 0.18 11.57 16.41
C SER A 84 -0.55 11.95 17.71
N ASP A 85 -0.14 11.36 18.83
CA ASP A 85 -0.74 11.62 20.15
C ASP A 85 -0.63 13.10 20.57
N ASP A 86 0.39 13.81 20.06
CA ASP A 86 0.66 15.22 20.29
C ASP A 86 0.15 16.14 19.17
N SER A 87 -0.73 15.63 18.29
CA SER A 87 -1.22 16.41 17.16
C SER A 87 -1.91 17.70 17.60
N TRP A 88 -1.59 18.77 16.88
CA TRP A 88 -2.20 20.09 17.07
C TRP A 88 -3.38 20.35 16.13
N LEU A 89 -3.71 19.37 15.27
CA LEU A 89 -4.71 19.55 14.23
C LEU A 89 -6.09 19.35 14.82
N ASP A 90 -6.99 20.26 14.47
CA ASP A 90 -8.40 20.11 14.81
C ASP A 90 -9.14 19.45 13.64
N ALA A 91 -9.97 18.45 13.95
CA ALA A 91 -10.84 17.79 13.00
C ALA A 91 -12.30 18.09 13.35
N THR A 92 -12.93 18.99 12.60
CA THR A 92 -14.31 19.44 12.81
C THR A 92 -15.19 19.04 11.63
N GLN A 93 -16.26 18.29 11.91
CA GLN A 93 -17.32 18.04 10.94
C GLN A 93 -18.30 19.22 10.91
N ASN A 94 -18.47 19.82 9.73
CA ASN A 94 -19.38 20.93 9.51
C ASN A 94 -20.83 20.46 9.41
N PRO A 95 -21.83 21.36 9.61
CA PRO A 95 -23.25 21.01 9.50
C PRO A 95 -23.69 20.44 8.14
N ASP A 96 -22.97 20.75 7.07
CA ASP A 96 -23.23 20.20 5.72
C ASP A 96 -22.69 18.77 5.53
N GLY A 97 -22.01 18.22 6.54
CA GLY A 97 -21.40 16.90 6.55
C GLY A 97 -19.97 16.85 6.03
N SER A 98 -19.40 17.96 5.57
CA SER A 98 -17.98 18.04 5.22
C SER A 98 -17.10 17.94 6.47
N LEU A 99 -15.89 17.40 6.32
CA LEU A 99 -14.91 17.30 7.40
C LEU A 99 -13.73 18.23 7.12
N LYS A 100 -13.48 19.18 8.02
CA LYS A 100 -12.31 20.06 7.98
C LYS A 100 -11.26 19.59 8.98
N VAL A 101 -10.03 19.38 8.52
CA VAL A 101 -8.84 19.15 9.35
C VAL A 101 -7.91 20.35 9.17
N ALA A 102 -7.53 21.02 10.26
CA ALA A 102 -6.85 22.32 10.17
C ALA A 102 -5.81 22.55 11.27
N ASP A 103 -4.78 23.32 10.94
CA ASP A 103 -3.97 24.02 11.95
C ASP A 103 -4.81 25.13 12.60
N ILE A 104 -4.91 25.08 13.93
CA ILE A 104 -5.58 26.11 14.73
C ILE A 104 -4.59 26.98 15.51
N GLY A 105 -3.29 26.67 15.49
CA GLY A 105 -2.25 27.32 16.28
C GLY A 105 -1.57 28.52 15.62
N ASP A 106 -1.54 28.61 14.28
CA ASP A 106 -0.66 29.55 13.54
C ASP A 106 0.83 29.34 13.87
N VAL A 107 1.25 28.09 13.98
CA VAL A 107 2.63 27.73 14.29
C VAL A 107 3.24 27.07 13.06
N GLY A 108 4.54 27.26 12.86
CA GLY A 108 5.26 26.66 11.74
C GLY A 108 5.65 25.22 12.01
N SER A 109 5.62 24.39 10.98
CA SER A 109 6.14 23.01 10.99
C SER A 109 7.07 22.76 9.80
N VAL A 110 7.52 21.51 9.68
CA VAL A 110 8.09 20.98 8.44
C VAL A 110 7.42 19.65 8.07
N ASP A 111 7.59 19.19 6.82
CA ASP A 111 7.02 17.96 6.26
C ASP A 111 7.24 16.68 7.10
N THR A 112 8.22 16.67 8.01
CA THR A 112 8.54 15.51 8.87
C THR A 112 7.94 15.56 10.27
N ASP A 113 7.33 16.67 10.68
CA ASP A 113 6.82 16.86 12.05
C ASP A 113 5.47 16.14 12.25
N PRO A 114 5.39 15.05 13.04
CA PRO A 114 4.18 14.23 13.11
C PRO A 114 2.95 14.97 13.66
N PHE A 115 3.15 15.93 14.57
CA PHE A 115 2.07 16.72 15.16
C PHE A 115 1.30 17.59 14.15
N ALA A 116 1.94 17.91 13.02
CA ALA A 116 1.39 18.70 11.91
C ALA A 116 1.00 17.83 10.70
N GLN A 117 0.74 16.54 10.92
CA GLN A 117 0.35 15.59 9.88
C GLN A 117 -0.94 14.87 10.26
N PHE A 118 -1.66 14.42 9.24
CA PHE A 118 -2.71 13.43 9.44
C PHE A 118 -2.79 12.50 8.23
N THR A 119 -3.16 11.25 8.48
CA THR A 119 -3.39 10.26 7.43
C THR A 119 -4.85 9.86 7.41
N THR A 120 -5.47 9.90 6.24
CA THR A 120 -6.83 9.37 6.02
C THR A 120 -6.75 8.02 5.35
N LEU A 121 -7.51 7.04 5.85
CA LEU A 121 -7.84 5.82 5.12
C LEU A 121 -9.19 6.03 4.46
N PHE A 122 -9.30 5.72 3.18
CA PHE A 122 -10.53 5.86 2.44
C PHE A 122 -10.70 4.70 1.46
N THR A 123 -11.96 4.33 1.23
CA THR A 123 -12.33 3.28 0.30
C THR A 123 -13.13 3.88 -0.86
N GLY A 124 -12.73 3.55 -2.09
CA GLY A 124 -13.37 3.96 -3.32
C GLY A 124 -12.41 4.50 -4.38
N GLY A 125 -12.94 4.89 -5.53
CA GLY A 125 -12.13 5.32 -6.68
C GLY A 125 -11.90 6.82 -6.82
N LYS A 126 -12.51 7.62 -5.95
CA LYS A 126 -12.53 9.08 -6.07
C LYS A 126 -12.65 9.75 -4.71
N MET A 127 -11.90 10.82 -4.53
CA MET A 127 -12.01 11.75 -3.41
C MET A 127 -12.03 13.19 -3.90
N THR A 128 -12.72 14.05 -3.17
CA THR A 128 -12.79 15.48 -3.41
C THR A 128 -12.49 16.22 -2.12
N PHE A 129 -11.50 17.08 -2.15
CA PHE A 129 -11.08 17.89 -1.00
C PHE A 129 -10.64 19.27 -1.43
N THR A 130 -10.71 20.22 -0.50
CA THR A 130 -10.18 21.56 -0.65
C THR A 130 -8.97 21.71 0.25
N TRP A 131 -7.81 21.98 -0.32
CA TRP A 131 -6.66 22.46 0.44
C TRP A 131 -6.64 23.98 0.43
N GLY A 132 -6.34 24.59 1.57
CA GLY A 132 -6.47 26.02 1.74
C GLY A 132 -5.72 26.59 2.93
N LYS A 133 -5.79 27.91 3.06
CA LYS A 133 -5.27 28.67 4.20
C LYS A 133 -6.31 29.67 4.65
N ASP A 134 -6.54 29.74 5.95
CA ASP A 134 -7.34 30.80 6.55
C ASP A 134 -6.48 32.06 6.70
N TYR A 135 -6.35 32.80 5.59
CA TYR A 135 -5.56 34.04 5.55
C TYR A 135 -6.05 35.09 6.54
N GLU A 136 -7.36 35.17 6.80
CA GLU A 136 -7.89 36.14 7.76
C GLU A 136 -7.47 35.78 9.19
N ALA A 137 -7.60 34.51 9.57
CA ALA A 137 -7.13 34.02 10.86
C ALA A 137 -5.60 34.11 11.02
N ALA A 138 -4.84 34.01 9.93
CA ALA A 138 -3.39 34.23 9.89
C ALA A 138 -2.99 35.72 9.80
N GLY A 139 -3.94 36.66 9.87
CA GLY A 139 -3.67 38.10 9.94
C GLY A 139 -3.38 38.80 8.60
N TYR A 140 -3.65 38.16 7.46
CA TYR A 140 -3.43 38.73 6.14
C TYR A 140 -4.59 39.62 5.69
N ASN A 141 -4.26 40.67 4.93
CA ASN A 141 -5.24 41.62 4.41
C ASN A 141 -5.69 41.24 2.98
N LYS A 142 -6.98 41.37 2.68
CA LYS A 142 -7.53 41.10 1.33
C LYS A 142 -6.90 41.97 0.24
N ASN A 143 -6.38 43.15 0.55
CA ASN A 143 -5.76 44.07 -0.41
C ASN A 143 -4.31 43.70 -0.80
N GLN A 144 -3.87 42.49 -0.48
CA GLN A 144 -2.58 41.97 -0.90
C GLN A 144 -2.62 41.39 -2.32
N SER A 145 -1.44 41.05 -2.82
CA SER A 145 -1.21 40.48 -4.13
C SER A 145 -0.11 39.43 -4.02
N ALA A 146 -0.25 38.31 -4.72
CA ALA A 146 0.86 37.39 -4.95
C ALA A 146 2.01 38.15 -5.63
N ALA A 147 3.24 37.84 -5.24
CA ALA A 147 4.41 38.45 -5.86
C ALA A 147 4.55 37.96 -7.31
N LYS A 148 4.77 38.90 -8.23
CA LYS A 148 4.92 38.59 -9.65
C LYS A 148 6.14 37.71 -9.88
N GLY A 149 5.97 36.65 -10.67
CA GLY A 149 7.05 35.73 -11.02
C GLY A 149 7.36 34.65 -9.99
N LEU A 150 6.63 34.58 -8.87
CA LEU A 150 6.71 33.46 -7.93
C LEU A 150 5.68 32.38 -8.27
N ALA A 151 6.03 31.12 -7.97
CA ALA A 151 5.12 29.97 -8.12
C ALA A 151 4.03 29.91 -7.03
N GLY A 152 4.13 30.75 -6.00
CA GLY A 152 3.28 30.72 -4.81
C GLY A 152 4.11 30.43 -3.56
N ASN A 153 3.57 30.82 -2.40
CA ASN A 153 4.24 30.76 -1.10
C ASN A 153 3.72 29.63 -0.22
N GLU A 154 2.41 29.34 -0.27
CA GLU A 154 1.83 28.25 0.52
C GLU A 154 2.02 26.96 -0.25
N TYR A 155 2.42 25.88 0.43
CA TYR A 155 2.77 24.61 -0.19
C TYR A 155 1.84 23.50 0.26
N PHE A 156 1.26 22.78 -0.70
CA PHE A 156 0.57 21.52 -0.44
C PHE A 156 1.55 20.37 -0.60
N ALA A 157 1.80 19.67 0.50
CA ALA A 157 2.62 18.48 0.54
C ALA A 157 1.77 17.21 0.76
N TYR A 158 2.21 16.13 0.12
CA TYR A 158 1.66 14.78 0.26
C TYR A 158 2.79 13.80 0.53
N SER A 159 2.54 12.82 1.39
CA SER A 159 3.47 11.73 1.65
C SER A 159 2.80 10.37 1.37
N ASP A 160 3.56 9.48 0.74
CA ASP A 160 3.21 8.08 0.52
C ASP A 160 3.65 7.17 1.67
N GLN A 161 4.14 7.73 2.78
CA GLN A 161 4.45 6.96 3.97
C GLN A 161 3.20 6.30 4.53
N LYS A 162 3.24 4.97 4.67
CA LYS A 162 2.16 4.21 5.26
C LYS A 162 1.89 4.67 6.70
N PRO A 163 0.60 4.78 7.12
CA PRO A 163 0.28 5.12 8.50
C PRO A 163 0.48 3.95 9.45
N VAL A 164 0.31 2.72 8.95
CA VAL A 164 0.40 1.48 9.69
C VAL A 164 0.94 0.38 8.79
N ARG A 165 1.57 -0.62 9.40
CA ARG A 165 1.98 -1.85 8.71
C ARG A 165 0.79 -2.49 8.00
N THR A 166 1.01 -3.01 6.80
CA THR A 166 0.00 -3.79 6.07
C THR A 166 -0.31 -5.07 6.84
N GLU A 167 -1.57 -5.50 6.82
CA GLU A 167 -1.92 -6.81 7.37
C GLU A 167 -1.17 -7.93 6.67
N THR A 168 -0.96 -9.05 7.38
CA THR A 168 -0.32 -10.22 6.81
C THR A 168 -1.25 -10.86 5.78
N LEU A 169 -0.79 -10.91 4.53
CA LEU A 169 -1.53 -11.50 3.42
C LEU A 169 -1.53 -13.03 3.53
N LYS A 170 -2.55 -13.67 2.95
CA LYS A 170 -2.64 -15.13 2.92
C LYS A 170 -1.87 -15.68 1.71
N PRO A 171 -1.00 -16.68 1.88
CA PRO A 171 -0.35 -17.33 0.76
C PRO A 171 -1.36 -18.18 -0.03
N THR A 172 -1.03 -18.45 -1.30
CA THR A 172 -1.76 -19.40 -2.16
C THR A 172 -0.85 -20.58 -2.48
N LYS A 173 -1.37 -21.81 -2.43
CA LYS A 173 -0.64 -23.04 -2.80
C LYS A 173 -1.32 -23.69 -3.99
N LEU A 174 -0.53 -23.97 -5.03
CA LEU A 174 -0.97 -24.65 -6.24
C LEU A 174 -0.02 -25.80 -6.56
N VAL A 175 -0.51 -26.77 -7.32
CA VAL A 175 0.23 -27.94 -7.76
C VAL A 175 0.24 -28.02 -9.29
N ASN A 176 1.37 -28.46 -9.82
CA ASN A 176 1.69 -28.57 -11.22
C ASN A 176 2.46 -29.86 -11.47
N ASP A 177 2.03 -30.65 -12.44
CA ASP A 177 2.78 -31.80 -12.94
C ASP A 177 2.91 -31.71 -14.47
N LYS A 178 2.94 -32.84 -15.16
CA LYS A 178 3.13 -32.90 -16.60
C LYS A 178 1.92 -32.41 -17.39
N ASP A 179 0.71 -32.70 -16.93
CA ASP A 179 -0.56 -32.46 -17.63
C ASP A 179 -1.56 -31.61 -16.82
N GLU A 180 -1.35 -31.48 -15.52
CA GLU A 180 -2.07 -30.58 -14.63
C GLU A 180 -1.28 -29.29 -14.36
N LYS A 181 -1.96 -28.14 -14.48
CA LYS A 181 -1.40 -26.82 -14.23
C LYS A 181 -2.27 -26.01 -13.27
N ASP A 182 -1.61 -25.38 -12.31
CA ASP A 182 -2.18 -24.47 -11.32
C ASP A 182 -3.45 -25.04 -10.65
N LYS A 183 -3.37 -26.29 -10.20
CA LYS A 183 -4.45 -26.99 -9.50
C LYS A 183 -4.30 -26.89 -7.99
N THR A 184 -5.34 -27.26 -7.26
CA THR A 184 -5.34 -27.34 -5.78
C THR A 184 -5.12 -28.76 -5.26
N GLU A 185 -5.21 -29.75 -6.14
CA GLU A 185 -5.10 -31.19 -5.91
C GLU A 185 -4.42 -31.79 -7.14
N ASN A 186 -3.70 -32.90 -6.96
CA ASN A 186 -2.93 -33.55 -8.02
C ASN A 186 -3.34 -35.01 -8.17
N THR A 187 -3.43 -35.48 -9.40
CA THR A 187 -3.69 -36.87 -9.74
C THR A 187 -2.48 -37.44 -10.44
N LEU A 188 -1.87 -38.50 -9.89
CA LEU A 188 -0.68 -39.07 -10.49
C LEU A 188 -1.02 -40.11 -11.57
N ASP A 189 -0.48 -39.90 -12.77
CA ASP A 189 -0.44 -40.88 -13.86
C ASP A 189 0.54 -42.02 -13.53
N ALA A 190 1.62 -41.70 -12.80
CA ALA A 190 2.61 -42.67 -12.36
C ALA A 190 3.19 -42.30 -10.99
N VAL A 191 3.22 -43.28 -10.06
CA VAL A 191 3.75 -43.09 -8.68
C VAL A 191 5.15 -42.50 -8.63
N GLN A 192 5.97 -42.80 -9.65
CA GLN A 192 7.37 -42.40 -9.73
C GLN A 192 7.55 -40.95 -10.24
N GLU A 193 6.50 -40.31 -10.71
CA GLU A 193 6.63 -38.99 -11.31
C GLU A 193 6.89 -37.91 -10.26
N ALA A 194 7.68 -36.92 -10.67
CA ALA A 194 7.95 -35.75 -9.87
C ALA A 194 7.00 -34.63 -10.29
N TYR A 195 6.50 -33.89 -9.32
CA TYR A 195 5.61 -32.76 -9.52
C TYR A 195 6.01 -31.61 -8.60
N ASN A 196 5.40 -30.46 -8.80
CA ASN A 196 5.79 -29.22 -8.16
C ASN A 196 4.61 -28.58 -7.43
N TYR A 197 4.81 -28.27 -6.15
CA TYR A 197 3.98 -27.28 -5.47
C TYR A 197 4.60 -25.90 -5.65
N THR A 198 3.80 -24.92 -6.06
CA THR A 198 4.16 -23.51 -6.04
C THR A 198 3.33 -22.80 -4.99
N ILE A 199 4.00 -22.23 -3.98
CA ILE A 199 3.37 -21.36 -2.99
C ILE A 199 3.72 -19.93 -3.35
N SER A 200 2.72 -19.07 -3.53
CA SER A 200 2.90 -17.64 -3.75
C SER A 200 2.51 -16.85 -2.51
N HIS A 201 3.31 -15.84 -2.18
CA HIS A 201 2.99 -14.87 -1.14
C HIS A 201 3.53 -13.49 -1.51
N THR A 202 2.69 -12.47 -1.40
CA THR A 202 3.07 -11.07 -1.57
C THR A 202 3.63 -10.52 -0.27
N VAL A 203 4.84 -9.99 -0.29
CA VAL A 203 5.36 -9.12 0.78
C VAL A 203 5.05 -7.68 0.38
N PRO A 204 4.10 -7.00 1.04
CA PRO A 204 3.78 -5.60 0.78
C PRO A 204 5.01 -4.71 0.80
N ASN A 205 4.97 -3.61 0.03
CA ASN A 205 5.95 -2.54 0.19
C ASN A 205 5.80 -1.95 1.60
N GLU A 206 6.88 -1.75 2.35
CA GLU A 206 6.85 -1.21 3.71
C GLU A 206 7.96 -0.15 3.88
N SER A 207 7.82 0.73 4.86
CA SER A 207 8.91 1.59 5.33
C SER A 207 9.74 0.89 6.41
N GLU A 208 10.93 1.39 6.71
CA GLU A 208 11.84 0.81 7.72
C GLU A 208 11.16 0.60 9.09
N ASP A 209 10.30 1.53 9.51
CA ASP A 209 9.52 1.44 10.76
C ASP A 209 8.59 0.21 10.81
N PHE A 210 8.21 -0.33 9.65
CA PHE A 210 7.33 -1.49 9.49
C PHE A 210 8.01 -2.72 8.92
N TYR A 211 9.33 -2.70 8.76
CA TYR A 211 10.09 -3.88 8.39
C TYR A 211 9.87 -5.02 9.38
N TYR A 212 9.79 -6.22 8.82
CA TYR A 212 9.42 -7.41 9.57
C TYR A 212 10.57 -7.86 10.43
N LYS A 213 10.27 -8.16 11.70
CA LYS A 213 11.24 -8.79 12.60
C LYS A 213 11.48 -10.27 12.25
N SER A 214 10.50 -10.89 11.61
CA SER A 214 10.55 -12.29 11.18
C SER A 214 9.60 -12.49 10.01
N TYR A 215 10.04 -13.30 9.05
CA TYR A 215 9.20 -13.82 7.99
C TYR A 215 9.54 -15.30 7.80
N VAL A 216 8.56 -16.18 8.02
CA VAL A 216 8.77 -17.63 8.01
C VAL A 216 7.69 -18.27 7.14
N TYR A 217 8.13 -19.08 6.20
CA TYR A 217 7.31 -20.01 5.45
C TYR A 217 7.41 -21.40 6.08
N GLU A 218 6.27 -22.02 6.36
CA GLU A 218 6.18 -23.38 6.90
C GLU A 218 5.15 -24.19 6.10
N ASP A 219 5.51 -25.42 5.74
CA ASP A 219 4.61 -26.41 5.12
C ASP A 219 4.98 -27.81 5.63
N THR A 220 4.01 -28.72 5.67
CA THR A 220 4.26 -30.13 6.00
C THR A 220 3.74 -31.00 4.87
N LEU A 221 4.67 -31.62 4.14
CA LEU A 221 4.34 -32.60 3.12
C LEU A 221 3.71 -33.84 3.76
N VAL A 222 2.65 -34.36 3.15
CA VAL A 222 2.05 -35.62 3.59
C VAL A 222 3.09 -36.75 3.58
N ALA A 223 2.92 -37.70 4.51
CA ALA A 223 3.97 -38.70 4.82
C ALA A 223 4.55 -39.46 3.61
N PRO A 224 3.76 -39.84 2.58
CA PRO A 224 4.28 -40.55 1.41
C PRO A 224 5.21 -39.74 0.52
N LEU A 225 5.18 -38.41 0.62
CA LEU A 225 5.99 -37.54 -0.23
C LEU A 225 7.33 -37.23 0.39
N GLU A 226 8.33 -37.01 -0.46
CA GLU A 226 9.60 -36.39 -0.11
C GLU A 226 9.87 -35.14 -0.94
N LEU A 227 10.48 -34.14 -0.29
CA LEU A 227 10.99 -32.95 -0.95
C LEU A 227 12.29 -33.29 -1.67
N THR A 228 12.35 -33.03 -2.97
CA THR A 228 13.55 -33.24 -3.78
C THR A 228 14.38 -31.96 -3.92
N SER A 229 13.71 -30.81 -4.03
CA SER A 229 14.35 -29.50 -4.07
C SER A 229 13.36 -28.40 -3.75
N ILE A 230 13.89 -27.27 -3.29
CA ILE A 230 13.13 -26.02 -3.17
C ILE A 230 13.93 -24.86 -3.76
N LYS A 231 13.20 -23.96 -4.44
CA LYS A 231 13.73 -22.71 -4.99
C LYS A 231 12.75 -21.58 -4.71
N VAL A 232 13.26 -20.37 -4.46
CA VAL A 232 12.43 -19.17 -4.33
C VAL A 232 12.75 -18.18 -5.45
N THR A 233 11.72 -17.73 -6.16
CA THR A 233 11.83 -16.68 -7.17
C THR A 233 10.92 -15.49 -6.86
N ASN A 234 11.21 -14.32 -7.43
CA ASN A 234 10.29 -13.18 -7.41
C ASN A 234 9.41 -13.10 -8.67
N GLU A 235 8.57 -12.07 -8.78
CA GLU A 235 7.68 -11.83 -9.94
C GLU A 235 8.39 -11.64 -11.28
N LEU A 236 9.68 -11.30 -11.27
CA LEU A 236 10.51 -11.19 -12.47
C LEU A 236 11.18 -12.52 -12.85
N GLY A 237 10.91 -13.60 -12.12
CA GLY A 237 11.57 -14.90 -12.28
C GLY A 237 13.02 -14.92 -11.78
N LYS A 238 13.48 -13.88 -11.09
CA LYS A 238 14.81 -13.82 -10.50
C LYS A 238 14.90 -14.81 -9.33
N ASP A 239 15.97 -15.59 -9.29
CA ASP A 239 16.29 -16.44 -8.14
C ASP A 239 16.68 -15.57 -6.93
N VAL A 240 15.91 -15.71 -5.86
CA VAL A 240 16.09 -15.00 -4.59
C VAL A 240 16.16 -15.98 -3.43
N THR A 241 16.49 -17.25 -3.70
CA THR A 241 16.60 -18.30 -2.68
C THR A 241 17.56 -17.89 -1.56
N SER A 242 18.60 -17.10 -1.86
CA SER A 242 19.56 -16.59 -0.88
C SER A 242 18.97 -15.63 0.16
N PHE A 243 17.78 -15.07 -0.06
CA PHE A 243 17.08 -14.27 0.95
C PHE A 243 16.53 -15.12 2.09
N PHE A 244 16.53 -16.44 1.93
CA PHE A 244 15.93 -17.37 2.87
C PHE A 244 16.96 -18.40 3.34
N LYS A 245 16.98 -18.62 4.65
CA LYS A 245 17.64 -19.76 5.26
C LYS A 245 16.70 -20.96 5.17
N ASN A 246 17.17 -22.04 4.54
CA ASN A 246 16.44 -23.30 4.51
C ASN A 246 16.70 -24.10 5.79
N GLU A 247 15.63 -24.37 6.54
CA GLU A 247 15.62 -25.09 7.82
C GLU A 247 14.72 -26.33 7.73
N THR A 248 14.53 -26.85 6.51
CA THR A 248 13.68 -28.01 6.24
C THR A 248 14.24 -29.29 6.86
N GLU A 249 13.38 -30.04 7.55
CA GLU A 249 13.70 -31.32 8.16
C GLU A 249 12.71 -32.39 7.70
N GLY A 250 13.16 -33.27 6.80
CA GLY A 250 12.31 -34.31 6.21
C GLY A 250 11.11 -33.71 5.48
N ASN A 251 9.90 -34.01 5.97
CA ASN A 251 8.65 -33.50 5.38
C ASN A 251 8.22 -32.14 5.93
N LYS A 252 8.89 -31.61 6.97
CA LYS A 252 8.60 -30.28 7.53
C LYS A 252 9.43 -29.24 6.81
N VAL A 253 8.84 -28.61 5.82
CA VAL A 253 9.49 -27.56 5.03
C VAL A 253 9.44 -26.27 5.81
N LYS A 254 10.61 -25.65 6.01
CA LYS A 254 10.72 -24.36 6.71
C LYS A 254 11.76 -23.48 6.06
N LEU A 255 11.37 -22.26 5.72
CA LEU A 255 12.24 -21.23 5.19
C LEU A 255 12.03 -19.94 5.96
N SER A 256 13.10 -19.40 6.51
CA SER A 256 13.08 -18.14 7.27
C SER A 256 13.84 -17.08 6.49
N ALA A 257 13.27 -15.90 6.27
CA ALA A 257 14.00 -14.79 5.67
C ALA A 257 15.20 -14.42 6.55
N THR A 258 16.33 -14.11 5.93
CA THR A 258 17.56 -13.70 6.64
C THR A 258 17.40 -12.30 7.22
N GLU A 259 18.16 -12.00 8.28
CA GLU A 259 18.19 -10.65 8.86
C GLU A 259 18.60 -9.59 7.81
N GLU A 260 19.58 -9.91 6.96
CA GLU A 260 20.03 -9.03 5.87
C GLU A 260 18.89 -8.71 4.90
N ALA A 261 18.12 -9.73 4.46
CA ALA A 261 16.97 -9.53 3.59
C ALA A 261 15.90 -8.67 4.28
N LEU A 262 15.54 -8.99 5.53
CA LEU A 262 14.51 -8.27 6.28
C LEU A 262 14.86 -6.80 6.56
N SER A 263 16.14 -6.49 6.64
CA SER A 263 16.64 -5.11 6.81
C SER A 263 16.74 -4.30 5.51
N SER A 264 16.53 -4.94 4.35
CA SER A 264 16.67 -4.31 3.04
C SER A 264 15.31 -3.96 2.44
N ALA A 265 15.21 -2.76 1.84
CA ALA A 265 14.03 -2.33 1.09
C ALA A 265 13.70 -3.29 -0.07
N ASP A 266 14.72 -3.93 -0.67
CA ASP A 266 14.58 -4.87 -1.78
C ASP A 266 13.83 -6.17 -1.42
N PHE A 267 13.54 -6.40 -0.14
CA PHE A 267 12.68 -7.51 0.29
C PHE A 267 11.18 -7.18 0.20
N TYR A 268 10.83 -5.90 0.18
CA TYR A 268 9.45 -5.42 0.28
C TYR A 268 8.90 -5.00 -1.08
N GLY A 269 7.60 -5.15 -1.27
CA GLY A 269 6.94 -4.79 -2.53
C GLY A 269 7.06 -5.85 -3.63
N HIS A 270 7.27 -7.12 -3.24
CA HIS A 270 7.52 -8.23 -4.16
C HIS A 270 6.57 -9.41 -3.94
N ASN A 271 6.37 -10.21 -4.99
CA ASN A 271 5.73 -11.52 -4.89
C ASN A 271 6.79 -12.60 -4.87
N TYR A 272 6.80 -13.42 -3.83
CA TYR A 272 7.70 -14.56 -3.74
C TYR A 272 6.98 -15.86 -4.08
N PHE A 273 7.65 -16.70 -4.86
CA PHE A 273 7.16 -17.99 -5.33
C PHE A 273 8.11 -19.09 -4.82
N TYR A 274 7.62 -19.94 -3.93
CA TYR A 274 8.33 -21.08 -3.37
C TYR A 274 7.98 -22.31 -4.20
N SER A 275 8.88 -22.71 -5.08
CA SER A 275 8.73 -23.89 -5.92
C SER A 275 9.34 -25.09 -5.21
N MET A 276 8.49 -25.99 -4.72
CA MET A 276 8.85 -27.24 -4.05
C MET A 276 8.65 -28.40 -5.02
N ASN A 277 9.74 -29.00 -5.49
CA ASN A 277 9.66 -30.24 -6.27
C ASN A 277 9.57 -31.41 -5.31
N VAL A 278 8.59 -32.27 -5.51
CA VAL A 278 8.31 -33.43 -4.69
C VAL A 278 8.14 -34.67 -5.54
N LYS A 279 8.25 -35.83 -4.91
CA LYS A 279 7.87 -37.12 -5.48
C LYS A 279 7.41 -38.05 -4.37
N VAL A 280 6.81 -39.17 -4.74
CA VAL A 280 6.49 -40.23 -3.78
C VAL A 280 7.78 -40.94 -3.35
N LYS A 281 7.92 -41.23 -2.06
CA LYS A 281 9.01 -42.03 -1.50
C LYS A 281 8.93 -43.47 -2.00
N ASP A 282 10.09 -44.06 -2.25
CA ASP A 282 10.16 -45.48 -2.62
C ASP A 282 9.55 -46.37 -1.54
N GLY A 283 8.56 -47.17 -1.92
CA GLY A 283 7.87 -48.10 -1.01
C GLY A 283 6.89 -47.44 -0.03
N ALA A 284 6.49 -46.19 -0.25
CA ALA A 284 5.49 -45.54 0.58
C ALA A 284 4.14 -46.27 0.57
N ASN A 285 3.43 -46.25 1.70
CA ASN A 285 2.02 -46.64 1.74
C ASN A 285 1.16 -45.50 1.15
N LEU A 286 0.29 -45.84 0.21
CA LEU A 286 -0.59 -44.91 -0.52
C LEU A 286 -2.07 -45.23 -0.35
N ASP A 287 -2.44 -46.14 0.54
CA ASP A 287 -3.82 -46.61 0.68
C ASP A 287 -4.80 -45.45 0.95
N ASP A 288 -4.40 -44.45 1.75
CA ASP A 288 -5.21 -43.27 2.07
C ASP A 288 -5.35 -42.27 0.90
N PHE A 289 -4.54 -42.42 -0.14
CA PHE A 289 -4.47 -41.52 -1.30
C PHE A 289 -5.01 -42.17 -2.57
N LYS A 290 -5.54 -43.40 -2.45
CA LYS A 290 -5.93 -44.23 -3.58
C LYS A 290 -7.45 -44.29 -3.70
N ASP A 291 -7.99 -43.98 -4.89
CA ASP A 291 -9.41 -44.13 -5.16
C ASP A 291 -9.82 -45.60 -5.44
N ASP A 292 -11.11 -45.84 -5.63
CA ASP A 292 -11.66 -47.17 -5.92
C ASP A 292 -11.12 -47.79 -7.23
N ASN A 293 -10.63 -46.97 -8.16
CA ASN A 293 -10.04 -47.41 -9.43
C ASN A 293 -8.53 -47.65 -9.32
N GLY A 294 -7.94 -47.28 -8.19
CA GLY A 294 -6.53 -47.37 -7.90
C GLY A 294 -5.68 -46.19 -8.33
N THR A 295 -6.31 -45.09 -8.71
CA THR A 295 -5.71 -43.80 -9.03
C THR A 295 -5.24 -43.11 -7.75
N ILE A 296 -4.10 -42.41 -7.80
CA ILE A 296 -3.53 -41.73 -6.63
C ILE A 296 -3.80 -40.24 -6.72
N HIS A 297 -4.35 -39.67 -5.64
CA HIS A 297 -4.68 -38.25 -5.52
C HIS A 297 -4.00 -37.64 -4.29
N PHE A 298 -3.41 -36.45 -4.44
CA PHE A 298 -2.74 -35.69 -3.38
C PHE A 298 -3.31 -34.29 -3.20
#